data_AF-A0A8B8A741-F1
#
_entry.id   AF-A0A8B8A741-F1
#
_cell.length_a   1.000
_cell.length_b   1.000
_cell.length_c   1.000
_cell.angle_alpha   90.00
_cell.angle_beta   90.00
_cell.angle_gamma   90.00
#
_symmetry.space_group_name_H-M   'P 1'
#
loop_
_entity.id
_entity.type
_entity.pdbx_description
1 polymer ?
#
loop_
_entity_poly.entity_id
_entity_poly.type
_entity_poly.pdbx_seq_one_letter_code
_entity_poly.pdbx_strand_id
1 'polypeptide(L)'
;MMTGRGAYHFLKQALSENNYEYEDLVRRDVMNAISQFKDLRPTLEPFIFPDGTRKEILNLEGTIPVTFRDNIYNIPICISILDTHPFKPPMVYVKPTSTMRIKPSENVDCNGTVDLPFLQDWQYPESDLLGLIQILVIVFGENPPVFSKSSTEHNYPPPHAASDIAQNSPQNSNQVQEFYLKHFEKFLEDFGINFVRDECVENGIDNLETFLMLEKDDFMNVLGLNLGNTLKCMKAQKKFSELES
;
A
#
# COMPACT_ATOMS: atom_id res chain seq x y z
N MET A 1 8.91 -23.04 -6.77
CA MET A 1 9.43 -21.65 -6.81
C MET A 1 10.40 -21.53 -7.96
N MET A 2 10.27 -20.53 -8.83
CA MET A 2 11.35 -20.21 -9.78
C MET A 2 12.53 -19.65 -8.98
N THR A 3 13.72 -20.20 -9.17
CA THR A 3 14.94 -19.66 -8.55
C THR A 3 15.29 -18.32 -9.21
N GLY A 4 16.06 -17.45 -8.54
CA GLY A 4 16.46 -16.15 -9.10
C GLY A 4 17.18 -16.27 -10.46
N ARG A 5 17.89 -17.37 -10.70
CA ARG A 5 18.47 -17.69 -12.02
C ARG A 5 17.41 -18.03 -13.06
N GLY A 6 16.38 -18.78 -12.70
CA GLY A 6 15.26 -19.11 -13.60
C GLY A 6 14.48 -17.87 -14.05
N ALA A 7 14.17 -16.97 -13.12
CA ALA A 7 13.48 -15.71 -13.44
C ALA A 7 14.31 -14.81 -14.35
N TYR A 8 15.63 -14.73 -14.13
CA TYR A 8 16.54 -13.96 -14.98
C TYR A 8 16.51 -14.45 -16.44
N HIS A 9 16.63 -15.76 -16.65
CA HIS A 9 16.65 -16.34 -18.00
C HIS A 9 15.30 -16.15 -18.70
N PHE A 10 14.20 -16.35 -17.97
CA PHE A 10 12.85 -16.07 -18.47
C PHE A 10 12.73 -14.62 -18.94
N LEU A 11 13.10 -13.65 -18.09
CA LEU A 11 13.00 -12.23 -18.42
C LEU A 11 13.85 -11.87 -19.63
N LYS A 12 15.10 -12.35 -19.70
CA LYS A 12 15.97 -12.09 -20.85
C LYS A 12 15.33 -12.55 -22.17
N GLN A 13 14.74 -13.75 -22.18
CA GLN A 13 14.08 -14.28 -23.37
C GLN A 13 12.79 -13.52 -23.69
N ALA A 14 11.92 -13.35 -22.70
CA ALA A 14 10.62 -12.71 -22.83
C ALA A 14 10.73 -11.27 -23.34
N LEU A 15 11.67 -10.48 -22.81
CA LEU A 15 11.86 -9.08 -23.20
C LEU A 15 12.36 -8.95 -24.64
N SER A 16 13.29 -9.82 -25.04
CA SER A 16 13.86 -9.82 -26.40
C SER A 16 12.86 -10.28 -27.45
N GLU A 17 12.12 -11.37 -27.20
CA GLU A 17 11.11 -11.89 -28.13
C GLU A 17 9.92 -10.93 -28.31
N ASN A 18 9.65 -10.08 -27.32
CA ASN A 18 8.55 -9.11 -27.35
C ASN A 18 9.00 -7.67 -27.63
N ASN A 19 10.24 -7.46 -28.09
CA ASN A 19 10.77 -6.16 -28.52
C ASN A 19 10.60 -5.06 -27.46
N TYR A 20 11.00 -5.32 -26.21
CA TYR A 20 11.08 -4.27 -25.19
C TYR A 20 12.23 -3.32 -25.51
N GLU A 21 11.97 -2.02 -25.51
CA GLU A 21 12.95 -1.01 -25.93
C GLU A 21 14.15 -0.92 -24.97
N TYR A 22 13.88 -1.14 -23.67
CA TYR A 22 14.87 -0.98 -22.60
C TYR A 22 15.07 -2.27 -21.79
N GLU A 23 15.34 -3.40 -22.46
CA GLU A 23 15.39 -4.74 -21.87
C GLU A 23 16.20 -4.81 -20.55
N ASP A 24 17.40 -4.23 -20.51
CA ASP A 24 18.26 -4.28 -19.33
C ASP A 24 17.71 -3.50 -18.13
N LEU A 25 17.02 -2.38 -18.39
CA LEU A 25 16.38 -1.57 -17.34
C LEU A 25 15.16 -2.31 -16.78
N VAL A 26 14.29 -2.80 -17.67
CA VAL A 26 13.09 -3.57 -17.29
C VAL A 26 13.48 -4.80 -16.49
N ARG A 27 14.46 -5.57 -16.96
CA ARG A 27 14.96 -6.76 -16.27
C ARG A 27 15.48 -6.42 -14.88
N ARG A 28 16.25 -5.34 -14.72
CA ARG A 28 16.79 -4.94 -13.42
C ARG A 28 15.68 -4.54 -12.45
N ASP A 29 14.73 -3.73 -12.92
CA ASP A 29 13.61 -3.24 -12.12
C ASP A 29 12.72 -4.40 -11.63
N VAL A 30 12.33 -5.30 -12.55
CA VAL A 30 11.56 -6.51 -12.20
C VAL A 30 12.32 -7.41 -11.24
N MET A 31 13.62 -7.67 -11.50
CA MET A 31 14.45 -8.49 -10.62
C MET A 31 14.56 -7.88 -9.22
N ASN A 32 14.64 -6.54 -9.11
CA ASN A 32 14.66 -5.85 -7.82
C ASN A 32 13.33 -6.06 -7.07
N ALA A 33 12.20 -5.84 -7.73
CA ALA A 33 10.87 -6.05 -7.15
C ALA A 33 10.65 -7.50 -6.64
N ILE A 34 10.91 -8.51 -7.47
CA ILE A 34 10.73 -9.93 -7.07
C ILE A 34 11.81 -10.43 -6.10
N SER A 35 12.90 -9.68 -5.94
CA SER A 35 13.89 -9.96 -4.90
C SER A 35 13.32 -9.68 -3.50
N GLN A 36 12.36 -8.76 -3.38
CA GLN A 36 11.69 -8.40 -2.13
C GLN A 36 10.32 -9.09 -1.99
N PHE A 37 9.52 -9.10 -3.06
CA PHE A 37 8.18 -9.67 -3.07
C PHE A 37 8.15 -11.03 -3.77
N LYS A 38 8.44 -12.10 -3.02
CA LYS A 38 8.71 -13.45 -3.55
C LYS A 38 7.52 -14.18 -4.19
N ASP A 39 6.32 -13.77 -3.85
CA ASP A 39 5.10 -14.35 -4.41
C ASP A 39 4.75 -13.78 -5.78
N LEU A 40 5.32 -12.63 -6.14
CA LEU A 40 5.18 -12.04 -7.45
C LEU A 40 6.06 -12.76 -8.48
N ARG A 41 5.48 -13.12 -9.62
CA ARG A 41 6.14 -13.90 -10.67
C ARG A 41 5.97 -13.26 -12.03
N PRO A 42 7.04 -13.19 -12.83
CA PRO A 42 6.94 -12.71 -14.19
C PRO A 42 6.24 -13.75 -15.07
N THR A 43 5.26 -13.31 -15.85
CA THR A 43 4.52 -14.11 -16.84
C THR A 43 4.38 -13.30 -18.13
N LEU A 44 4.15 -13.98 -19.26
CA LEU A 44 3.75 -13.33 -20.50
C LEU A 44 2.28 -13.62 -20.74
N GLU A 45 1.48 -12.57 -20.96
CA GLU A 45 0.07 -12.72 -21.32
C GLU A 45 -0.29 -11.82 -22.50
N PRO A 46 -1.25 -12.24 -23.35
CA PRO A 46 -1.74 -11.40 -24.43
C PRO A 46 -2.47 -10.17 -23.90
N PHE A 47 -2.13 -9.00 -24.43
CA PHE A 47 -2.78 -7.73 -24.18
C PHE A 47 -3.33 -7.14 -25.47
N ILE A 48 -4.52 -6.54 -25.39
CA ILE A 48 -5.17 -5.87 -26.51
C ILE A 48 -5.06 -4.37 -26.28
N PHE A 49 -4.28 -3.71 -27.13
CA PHE A 49 -4.09 -2.26 -27.10
C PHE A 49 -5.35 -1.52 -27.59
N PRO A 50 -5.53 -0.23 -27.24
CA PRO A 50 -6.69 0.55 -27.66
C PRO A 50 -6.88 0.65 -29.19
N ASP A 51 -5.81 0.47 -29.96
CA ASP A 51 -5.81 0.42 -31.42
C ASP A 51 -6.27 -0.93 -31.99
N GLY A 52 -6.56 -1.91 -31.13
CA GLY A 52 -6.95 -3.27 -31.47
C GLY A 52 -5.77 -4.23 -31.65
N THR A 53 -4.52 -3.75 -31.54
CA THR A 53 -3.32 -4.59 -31.70
C THR A 53 -3.23 -5.57 -30.54
N ARG A 54 -2.93 -6.85 -30.83
CA ARG A 54 -2.69 -7.87 -29.82
C ARG A 54 -1.20 -8.20 -29.75
N LYS A 55 -0.61 -8.07 -28.57
CA LYS A 55 0.81 -8.39 -28.31
C LYS A 55 0.93 -9.06 -26.93
N GLU A 56 1.89 -9.94 -26.76
CA GLU A 56 2.21 -10.44 -25.42
C GLU A 56 2.98 -9.37 -24.64
N ILE A 57 2.59 -9.15 -23.39
CA ILE A 57 3.28 -8.24 -22.49
C ILE A 57 3.68 -8.97 -21.21
N LEU A 58 4.73 -8.47 -20.58
CA LEU A 58 5.20 -8.94 -19.29
C LEU A 58 4.24 -8.49 -18.20
N ASN A 59 3.73 -9.45 -17.43
CA ASN A 59 2.99 -9.22 -16.21
C ASN A 59 3.82 -9.68 -15.02
N LEU A 60 3.64 -8.99 -13.89
CA LEU A 60 4.10 -9.44 -12.59
C LEU A 60 2.89 -9.77 -11.73
N GLU A 61 2.61 -11.07 -11.58
CA GLU A 61 1.41 -11.58 -10.92
C GLU A 61 1.72 -12.34 -9.63
N GLY A 62 0.87 -12.15 -8.62
CA GLY A 62 0.98 -12.85 -7.35
C GLY A 62 0.30 -12.06 -6.25
N THR A 63 0.79 -12.21 -5.01
CA THR A 63 0.26 -11.51 -3.85
C THR A 63 1.30 -10.62 -3.21
N ILE A 64 0.84 -9.51 -2.62
CA ILE A 64 1.65 -8.65 -1.75
C ILE A 64 1.11 -8.72 -0.30
N PRO A 65 2.00 -8.82 0.71
CA PRO A 65 1.58 -8.82 2.11
C PRO A 65 1.20 -7.41 2.54
N VAL A 66 -0.03 -7.25 3.02
CA VAL A 66 -0.60 -5.96 3.45
C VAL A 66 -1.10 -6.09 4.88
N THR A 67 -0.64 -5.21 5.76
CA THR A 67 -1.13 -5.18 7.15
C THR A 67 -2.38 -4.31 7.22
N PHE A 68 -3.50 -4.90 7.65
CA PHE A 68 -4.74 -4.19 7.92
C PHE A 68 -5.29 -4.66 9.28
N ARG A 69 -5.48 -3.74 10.22
CA ARG A 69 -5.96 -4.04 11.58
C ARG A 69 -5.20 -5.21 12.23
N ASP A 70 -3.88 -5.07 12.31
CA ASP A 70 -2.92 -6.04 12.91
C ASP A 70 -2.86 -7.42 12.24
N ASN A 71 -3.55 -7.61 11.13
CA ASN A 71 -3.54 -8.86 10.36
C ASN A 71 -2.88 -8.64 9.00
N ILE A 72 -2.05 -9.60 8.60
CA ILE A 72 -1.42 -9.59 7.28
C ILE A 72 -2.33 -10.32 6.29
N TYR A 73 -2.76 -9.62 5.26
CA TYR A 73 -3.54 -10.13 4.14
C TYR A 73 -2.67 -10.19 2.89
N ASN A 74 -2.74 -11.31 2.16
CA ASN A 74 -2.06 -11.47 0.88
C ASN A 74 -2.98 -10.96 -0.22
N ILE A 75 -2.76 -9.72 -0.66
CA ILE A 75 -3.61 -9.06 -1.65
C ILE A 75 -3.13 -9.44 -3.05
N PRO A 76 -3.98 -10.08 -3.87
CA PRO A 76 -3.61 -10.49 -5.22
C PRO A 76 -3.57 -9.29 -6.18
N ILE A 77 -2.43 -9.11 -6.84
CA ILE A 77 -2.21 -8.04 -7.80
C ILE A 77 -1.64 -8.57 -9.11
N CYS A 78 -1.80 -7.79 -10.17
CA CYS A 78 -1.07 -7.91 -11.42
C CYS A 78 -0.54 -6.53 -11.82
N ILE A 79 0.75 -6.47 -12.15
CA ILE A 79 1.41 -5.28 -12.67
C ILE A 79 1.82 -5.59 -14.11
N SER A 80 1.13 -5.00 -15.07
CA SER A 80 1.39 -5.13 -16.50
C SER A 80 2.41 -4.09 -16.95
N ILE A 81 3.51 -4.56 -17.52
CA ILE A 81 4.69 -3.76 -17.89
C ILE A 81 4.75 -3.67 -19.40
N LEU A 82 4.69 -2.47 -19.97
CA LEU A 82 4.75 -2.24 -21.42
C LEU A 82 6.19 -2.18 -21.93
N ASP A 83 6.36 -2.28 -23.25
CA ASP A 83 7.65 -2.26 -23.96
C ASP A 83 8.44 -0.96 -23.81
N THR A 84 7.78 0.11 -23.39
CA THR A 84 8.35 1.45 -23.13
C THR A 84 8.74 1.70 -21.66
N HIS A 85 8.52 0.72 -20.77
CA HIS A 85 9.00 0.76 -19.38
C HIS A 85 10.55 0.88 -19.35
N PRO A 86 11.16 1.67 -18.45
CA PRO A 86 10.58 2.37 -17.30
C PRO A 86 10.13 3.81 -17.57
N PHE A 87 10.16 4.31 -18.82
CA PHE A 87 9.81 5.71 -19.11
C PHE A 87 8.30 5.96 -19.14
N LYS A 88 7.49 4.89 -19.09
CA LYS A 88 6.05 4.94 -18.89
C LYS A 88 5.67 4.08 -17.68
N PRO A 89 4.63 4.48 -16.92
CA PRO A 89 4.17 3.70 -15.78
C PRO A 89 3.64 2.34 -16.22
N PRO A 90 3.72 1.31 -15.36
CA PRO A 90 2.97 0.08 -15.56
C PRO A 90 1.47 0.30 -15.32
N MET A 91 0.65 -0.64 -15.78
CA MET A 91 -0.76 -0.73 -15.38
C MET A 91 -0.88 -1.69 -14.20
N VAL A 92 -1.73 -1.36 -13.23
CA VAL A 92 -1.86 -2.13 -12.00
C VAL A 92 -3.31 -2.54 -11.79
N TYR A 93 -3.50 -3.81 -11.44
CA TYR A 93 -4.80 -4.41 -11.20
C TYR A 93 -4.82 -5.21 -9.92
N VAL A 94 -5.93 -5.15 -9.21
CA VAL A 94 -6.30 -6.07 -8.13
C VAL A 94 -7.02 -7.26 -8.75
N LYS A 95 -6.48 -8.47 -8.57
CA LYS A 95 -7.04 -9.71 -9.17
C LYS A 95 -7.74 -10.56 -8.09
N PRO A 96 -9.02 -10.29 -7.75
CA PRO A 96 -9.70 -11.05 -6.71
C PRO A 96 -9.76 -12.54 -7.03
N THR A 97 -9.61 -13.39 -6.03
CA THR A 97 -9.89 -14.82 -6.17
C THR A 97 -11.40 -15.08 -6.25
N SER A 98 -11.80 -16.33 -6.49
CA SER A 98 -13.21 -16.73 -6.49
C SER A 98 -13.93 -16.43 -5.17
N THR A 99 -13.20 -16.33 -4.05
CA THR A 99 -13.73 -16.03 -2.72
C THR A 99 -13.67 -14.54 -2.36
N MET A 100 -13.14 -13.69 -3.23
CA MET A 100 -13.00 -12.24 -2.98
C MET A 100 -13.89 -11.41 -3.90
N ARG A 101 -14.22 -10.19 -3.47
CA ARG A 101 -14.80 -9.13 -4.30
C ARG A 101 -13.95 -7.89 -4.19
N ILE A 102 -13.84 -7.14 -5.28
CA ILE A 102 -13.23 -5.82 -5.30
C ILE A 102 -14.07 -4.88 -4.42
N LYS A 103 -13.39 -4.05 -3.65
CA LYS A 103 -13.94 -2.94 -2.89
C LYS A 103 -13.50 -1.64 -3.59
N PRO A 104 -14.35 -1.02 -4.43
CA PRO A 104 -14.01 0.22 -5.09
C PRO A 104 -13.68 1.31 -4.08
N SER A 105 -12.75 2.19 -4.44
CA SER A 105 -12.28 3.32 -3.64
C SER A 105 -11.76 4.43 -4.55
N GLU A 106 -11.25 5.51 -3.95
CA GLU A 106 -10.55 6.56 -4.71
C GLU A 106 -9.36 6.03 -5.52
N ASN A 107 -8.70 4.96 -5.04
CA ASN A 107 -7.48 4.42 -5.64
C ASN A 107 -7.73 3.15 -6.47
N VAL A 108 -8.96 2.61 -6.46
CA VAL A 108 -9.30 1.33 -7.13
C VAL A 108 -10.70 1.39 -7.72
N ASP A 109 -10.84 1.18 -9.02
CA ASP A 109 -12.13 1.18 -9.71
C ASP A 109 -12.92 -0.13 -9.51
N CYS A 110 -14.10 -0.23 -10.13
CA CYS A 110 -14.96 -1.44 -10.05
C CYS A 110 -14.42 -2.66 -10.80
N ASN A 111 -13.48 -2.47 -11.73
CA ASN A 111 -12.81 -3.53 -12.47
C ASN A 111 -11.51 -3.98 -11.76
N GLY A 112 -11.13 -3.29 -10.68
CA GLY A 112 -9.90 -3.55 -9.93
C GLY A 112 -8.70 -2.80 -10.49
N THR A 113 -8.87 -1.91 -11.46
CA THR A 113 -7.80 -1.02 -11.94
C THR A 113 -7.39 -0.10 -10.80
N VAL A 114 -6.09 -0.02 -10.55
CA VAL A 114 -5.53 0.86 -9.53
C VAL A 114 -5.11 2.18 -10.18
N ASP A 115 -5.57 3.29 -9.62
CA ASP A 115 -5.18 4.64 -10.00
C ASP A 115 -4.56 5.31 -8.77
N LEU A 116 -3.34 5.83 -8.92
CA LEU A 116 -2.58 6.43 -7.83
C LEU A 116 -1.87 7.67 -8.37
N PRO A 117 -1.73 8.74 -7.56
CA PRO A 117 -0.90 9.89 -7.94
C PRO A 117 0.52 9.47 -8.36
N PHE A 118 1.10 8.46 -7.70
CA PHE A 118 2.42 7.93 -8.05
C PHE A 118 2.50 7.33 -9.47
N LEU A 119 1.41 6.77 -10.01
CA LEU A 119 1.35 6.29 -11.38
C LEU A 119 1.18 7.44 -12.38
N GLN A 120 0.46 8.50 -11.98
CA GLN A 120 0.23 9.69 -12.79
C GLN A 120 1.51 10.53 -12.93
N ASP A 121 2.25 10.67 -11.84
CA ASP A 121 3.52 11.41 -11.75
C ASP A 121 4.74 10.52 -12.01
N TRP A 122 4.54 9.33 -12.61
CA TRP A 122 5.61 8.38 -12.84
C TRP A 122 6.73 8.99 -13.68
N GLN A 123 7.94 9.00 -13.11
CA GLN A 123 9.11 9.59 -13.73
C GLN A 123 10.35 8.72 -13.47
N TYR A 124 10.96 8.20 -14.53
CA TYR A 124 12.25 7.52 -14.42
C TYR A 124 13.39 8.56 -14.33
N PRO A 125 14.39 8.38 -13.43
CA PRO A 125 14.66 7.22 -12.58
C PRO A 125 14.05 7.26 -11.16
N GLU A 126 13.26 8.29 -10.82
CA GLU A 126 12.69 8.46 -9.48
C GLU A 126 11.60 7.43 -9.13
N SER A 127 10.90 6.90 -10.14
CA SER A 127 9.85 5.89 -10.03
C SER A 127 10.35 4.51 -10.50
N ASP A 128 10.10 3.49 -9.69
CA ASP A 128 10.42 2.10 -9.99
C ASP A 128 9.34 1.13 -9.47
N LEU A 129 9.41 -0.15 -9.85
CA LEU A 129 8.39 -1.14 -9.47
C LEU A 129 8.42 -1.45 -7.97
N LEU A 130 9.59 -1.38 -7.34
CA LEU A 130 9.71 -1.65 -5.91
C LEU A 130 8.99 -0.58 -5.09
N GLY A 131 9.21 0.69 -5.41
CA GLY A 131 8.54 1.84 -4.79
C GLY A 131 7.03 1.80 -5.04
N LEU A 132 6.60 1.47 -6.26
CA LEU A 132 5.17 1.25 -6.56
C LEU A 132 4.56 0.19 -5.64
N ILE A 133 5.18 -0.98 -5.51
CA ILE A 133 4.64 -2.06 -4.67
C ILE A 133 4.61 -1.64 -3.19
N GLN A 134 5.62 -0.92 -2.70
CA GLN A 134 5.62 -0.39 -1.34
C GLN A 134 4.47 0.60 -1.10
N ILE A 135 4.18 1.46 -2.08
CA ILE A 135 3.03 2.37 -2.03
C ILE A 135 1.72 1.59 -2.01
N LEU A 136 1.57 0.54 -2.84
CA LEU A 136 0.40 -0.34 -2.81
C LEU A 136 0.20 -0.98 -1.44
N VAL A 137 1.27 -1.44 -0.79
CA VAL A 137 1.20 -2.02 0.57
C VAL A 137 0.65 -1.01 1.58
N ILE A 138 1.06 0.26 1.49
CA ILE A 138 0.59 1.33 2.37
C ILE A 138 -0.89 1.64 2.07
N VAL A 139 -1.22 1.92 0.81
CA VAL A 139 -2.57 2.32 0.39
C VAL A 139 -3.59 1.22 0.70
N PHE A 140 -3.26 -0.04 0.42
CA PHE A 140 -4.14 -1.17 0.71
C PHE A 140 -4.18 -1.51 2.21
N GLY A 141 -3.16 -1.14 2.97
CA GLY A 141 -3.16 -1.26 4.43
C GLY A 141 -4.09 -0.24 5.10
N GLU A 142 -4.28 0.93 4.49
CA GLU A 142 -5.27 1.92 4.92
C GLU A 142 -6.68 1.51 4.47
N ASN A 143 -6.83 1.15 3.20
CA ASN A 143 -8.11 0.76 2.60
C ASN A 143 -7.96 -0.51 1.75
N PRO A 144 -8.22 -1.70 2.31
CA PRO A 144 -8.09 -2.96 1.57
C PRO A 144 -8.95 -2.97 0.31
N PRO A 145 -8.37 -3.31 -0.87
CA PRO A 145 -9.06 -3.21 -2.14
C PRO A 145 -9.97 -4.40 -2.43
N VAL A 146 -9.99 -5.38 -1.52
CA VAL A 146 -10.86 -6.56 -1.59
C VAL A 146 -11.47 -6.87 -0.25
N PHE A 147 -12.62 -7.55 -0.28
CA PHE A 147 -13.21 -8.18 0.89
C PHE A 147 -13.61 -9.63 0.56
N SER A 148 -13.69 -10.47 1.60
CA SER A 148 -14.12 -11.86 1.46
C SER A 148 -15.62 -11.93 1.20
N LYS A 149 -16.04 -12.79 0.27
CA LYS A 149 -17.42 -13.25 0.14
C LYS A 149 -17.71 -14.13 1.36
N SER A 150 -18.28 -13.57 2.42
CA SER A 150 -18.71 -14.36 3.58
C SER A 150 -19.58 -15.53 3.14
N SER A 151 -19.22 -16.76 3.53
CA SER A 151 -20.12 -17.92 3.47
C SER A 151 -21.13 -17.81 4.61
N THR A 152 -22.12 -16.93 4.48
CA THR A 152 -23.24 -16.88 5.42
C THR A 152 -24.28 -17.91 5.01
N GLU A 153 -24.24 -19.08 5.66
CA GLU A 153 -25.41 -19.71 6.29
C GLU A 153 -24.90 -20.67 7.38
N HIS A 154 -24.76 -20.18 8.61
CA HIS A 154 -24.98 -21.01 9.80
C HIS A 154 -25.97 -20.29 10.69
N ASN A 155 -27.20 -20.79 10.63
CA ASN A 155 -28.29 -20.51 11.54
C ASN A 155 -27.82 -20.94 12.95
N TYR A 156 -27.62 -20.00 13.88
CA TYR A 156 -27.49 -20.33 15.29
C TYR A 156 -28.67 -19.71 16.07
N PRO A 157 -29.40 -20.51 16.87
CA PRO A 157 -30.43 -19.99 17.76
C PRO A 157 -29.79 -19.18 18.91
N PRO A 158 -30.54 -18.27 19.57
CA PRO A 158 -29.98 -17.35 20.55
C PRO A 158 -29.70 -18.08 21.89
N PRO A 159 -28.52 -17.90 22.50
CA PRO A 159 -28.31 -18.25 23.90
C PRO A 159 -28.45 -17.03 24.81
N HIS A 160 -29.22 -17.22 25.88
CA HIS A 160 -29.39 -16.31 27.00
C HIS A 160 -28.09 -15.89 27.71
N ALA A 161 -28.14 -14.67 28.25
CA ALA A 161 -27.38 -14.03 29.32
C ALA A 161 -26.33 -14.85 30.10
N ALA A 162 -25.13 -14.27 30.22
CA ALA A 162 -24.33 -14.24 31.45
C ALA A 162 -23.27 -13.11 31.37
N SER A 163 -22.97 -12.53 32.52
CA SER A 163 -22.47 -11.18 32.78
C SER A 163 -20.93 -11.01 32.75
N ASP A 164 -20.52 -9.76 32.54
CA ASP A 164 -19.37 -9.02 33.11
C ASP A 164 -17.97 -9.65 33.16
N ILE A 165 -17.03 -9.10 32.37
CA ILE A 165 -15.81 -8.39 32.86
C ILE A 165 -15.46 -7.30 31.84
N ALA A 166 -15.61 -6.04 32.23
CA ALA A 166 -15.20 -4.85 31.49
C ALA A 166 -13.74 -4.49 31.82
N GLN A 167 -12.92 -4.22 30.79
CA GLN A 167 -11.80 -3.29 30.90
C GLN A 167 -11.93 -2.24 29.80
N ASN A 168 -12.02 -1.00 30.28
CA ASN A 168 -12.42 0.25 29.62
C ASN A 168 -11.80 0.50 28.23
N SER A 169 -12.67 0.54 27.22
CA SER A 169 -12.48 1.37 26.03
C SER A 169 -13.39 2.60 26.15
N PRO A 170 -12.89 3.84 25.97
CA PRO A 170 -13.73 5.03 26.04
C PRO A 170 -14.79 5.01 24.93
N GLN A 171 -16.04 5.24 25.30
CA GLN A 171 -17.21 5.21 24.41
C GLN A 171 -17.63 6.60 23.90
N ASN A 172 -16.81 7.65 24.08
CA ASN A 172 -17.15 9.02 23.67
C ASN A 172 -15.94 9.79 23.11
N SER A 173 -16.12 10.57 22.03
CA SER A 173 -15.05 11.26 21.28
C SER A 173 -14.21 12.20 22.14
N ASN A 174 -14.84 12.96 23.05
CA ASN A 174 -14.14 13.87 23.97
C ASN A 174 -13.16 13.14 24.91
N GLN A 175 -13.46 11.90 25.31
CA GLN A 175 -12.56 11.12 26.18
C GLN A 175 -11.35 10.56 25.42
N VAL A 176 -11.52 10.26 24.13
CA VAL A 176 -10.45 9.76 23.25
C VAL A 176 -9.40 10.85 23.01
N GLN A 177 -9.83 12.10 22.83
CA GLN A 177 -8.91 13.22 22.63
C GLN A 177 -8.15 13.58 23.90
N GLU A 178 -8.84 13.69 25.05
CA GLU A 178 -8.17 13.90 26.33
C GLU A 178 -7.13 12.81 26.63
N PHE A 179 -7.41 11.58 26.22
CA PHE A 179 -6.48 10.49 26.35
C PHE A 179 -5.21 10.74 25.52
N TYR A 180 -5.32 11.07 24.23
CA TYR A 180 -4.13 11.30 23.40
C TYR A 180 -3.36 12.57 23.77
N LEU A 181 -4.04 13.64 24.22
CA LEU A 181 -3.37 14.84 24.74
C LEU A 181 -2.51 14.52 25.97
N LYS A 182 -2.94 13.58 26.82
CA LYS A 182 -2.19 13.11 28.00
C LYS A 182 -1.18 12.01 27.67
N HIS A 183 -1.27 11.38 26.49
CA HIS A 183 -0.48 10.22 26.10
C HIS A 183 0.08 10.38 24.67
N PHE A 184 1.03 11.30 24.49
CA PHE A 184 1.62 11.59 23.17
C PHE A 184 2.28 10.38 22.52
N GLU A 185 3.02 9.55 23.27
CA GLU A 185 3.61 8.32 22.70
C GLU A 185 2.53 7.35 22.18
N LYS A 186 1.39 7.31 22.89
CA LYS A 186 0.26 6.47 22.48
C LYS A 186 -0.40 7.00 21.22
N PHE A 187 -0.43 8.33 21.05
CA PHE A 187 -0.82 8.96 19.80
C PHE A 187 0.13 8.57 18.66
N LEU A 188 1.45 8.69 18.84
CA LEU A 188 2.42 8.35 17.80
C LEU A 188 2.30 6.88 17.37
N GLU A 189 2.07 5.99 18.34
CA GLU A 189 1.85 4.56 18.12
C GLU A 189 0.55 4.28 17.36
N ASP A 190 -0.58 4.76 17.89
CA ASP A 190 -1.91 4.44 17.34
C ASP A 190 -2.15 5.07 15.97
N PHE A 191 -1.44 6.17 15.67
CA PHE A 191 -1.48 6.83 14.36
C PHE A 191 -0.38 6.33 13.40
N GLY A 192 0.44 5.35 13.79
CA GLY A 192 1.41 4.71 12.91
C GLY A 192 2.58 5.62 12.50
N ILE A 193 2.86 6.65 13.29
CA ILE A 193 3.93 7.63 13.06
C ILE A 193 5.05 7.53 14.10
N ASN A 194 5.14 6.41 14.82
CA ASN A 194 6.17 6.14 15.83
C ASN A 194 7.62 6.29 15.32
N PHE A 195 7.84 6.25 14.01
CA PHE A 195 9.15 6.51 13.40
C PHE A 195 9.67 7.92 13.66
N VAL A 196 8.82 8.89 14.03
CA VAL A 196 9.21 10.28 14.30
C VAL A 196 9.59 10.53 15.77
N ARG A 197 9.48 9.49 16.62
CA ARG A 197 9.64 9.63 18.06
C ARG A 197 11.00 10.18 18.45
N ASP A 198 12.06 9.61 17.88
CA ASP A 198 13.43 9.98 18.24
C ASP A 198 13.72 11.42 17.78
N GLU A 199 13.32 11.78 16.57
CA GLU A 199 13.48 13.14 16.03
C GLU A 199 12.66 14.17 16.83
N CYS A 200 11.44 13.82 17.26
CA CYS A 200 10.62 14.66 18.13
C CYS A 200 11.32 14.92 19.47
N VAL A 201 11.86 13.88 20.12
CA VAL A 201 12.58 14.01 21.40
C VAL A 201 13.84 14.85 21.24
N GLU A 202 14.62 14.61 20.18
CA GLU A 202 15.84 15.38 19.88
C GLU A 202 15.56 16.87 19.61
N ASN A 203 14.38 17.19 19.05
CA ASN A 203 13.96 18.55 18.73
C ASN A 203 13.02 19.17 19.79
N GLY A 204 12.86 18.54 20.96
CA GLY A 204 12.09 19.09 22.08
C GLY A 204 10.56 19.07 21.88
N ILE A 205 10.05 18.23 20.98
CA ILE A 205 8.62 17.98 20.78
C ILE A 205 8.23 16.76 21.65
N ASP A 206 7.76 17.02 22.86
CA ASP A 206 7.46 15.99 23.87
C ASP A 206 5.96 15.78 24.14
N ASN A 207 5.09 16.56 23.48
CA ASN A 207 3.65 16.52 23.68
C ASN A 207 2.87 16.70 22.38
N LEU A 208 1.61 16.26 22.41
CA LEU A 208 0.74 16.25 21.25
C LEU A 208 0.38 17.67 20.77
N GLU A 209 0.22 18.64 21.67
CA GLU A 209 -0.14 20.01 21.29
C GLU A 209 0.92 20.65 20.40
N THR A 210 2.19 20.56 20.80
CA THR A 210 3.32 21.03 19.99
C THR A 210 3.39 20.28 18.66
N PHE A 211 3.19 18.96 18.68
CA PHE A 211 3.20 18.15 17.46
C PHE A 211 2.10 18.55 16.47
N LEU A 212 0.89 18.87 16.94
CA LEU A 212 -0.22 19.29 16.09
C LEU A 212 -0.03 20.67 15.45
N MET A 213 0.86 21.51 16.00
CA MET A 213 1.19 22.83 15.45
C MET A 213 2.23 22.78 14.32
N LEU A 214 2.91 21.65 14.13
CA LEU A 214 3.96 21.51 13.11
C LEU A 214 3.37 21.58 11.70
N GLU A 215 3.96 22.42 10.87
CA GLU A 215 3.62 22.51 9.45
C GLU A 215 4.52 21.60 8.60
N LYS A 216 4.19 21.47 7.31
CA LYS A 216 4.96 20.64 6.35
C LYS A 216 6.46 20.97 6.37
N ASP A 217 6.79 22.25 6.47
CA ASP A 217 8.18 22.73 6.46
C ASP A 217 8.91 22.40 7.77
N ASP A 218 8.21 22.32 8.90
CA ASP A 218 8.81 21.89 10.17
C ASP A 218 9.16 20.40 10.12
N PHE A 219 8.27 19.57 9.58
CA PHE A 219 8.54 18.14 9.40
C PHE A 219 9.75 17.89 8.48
N MET A 220 9.89 18.63 7.39
CA MET A 220 10.99 18.44 6.45
C MET A 220 12.30 19.07 6.93
N ASN A 221 12.25 20.27 7.50
CA ASN A 221 13.46 21.07 7.77
C ASN A 221 13.93 20.99 9.23
N VAL A 222 13.03 20.80 10.20
CA VAL A 222 13.37 20.66 11.62
C VAL A 222 13.55 19.19 11.96
N LEU A 223 12.58 18.35 11.58
CA LEU A 223 12.62 16.91 11.86
C LEU A 223 13.34 16.10 10.77
N GLY A 224 13.77 16.73 9.67
CA GLY A 224 14.55 16.06 8.62
C GLY A 224 13.80 14.96 7.87
N LEU A 225 12.46 14.96 7.91
CA LEU A 225 11.66 13.90 7.31
C LEU A 225 11.63 14.03 5.78
N ASN A 226 11.68 12.89 5.09
CA ASN A 226 11.36 12.85 3.66
C ASN A 226 9.88 13.16 3.42
N LEU A 227 9.52 13.45 2.16
CA LEU A 227 8.15 13.82 1.78
C LEU A 227 7.12 12.75 2.18
N GLY A 228 7.43 11.46 2.04
CA GLY A 228 6.53 10.36 2.40
C GLY A 228 6.23 10.33 3.90
N ASN A 229 7.24 10.46 4.74
CA ASN A 229 7.10 10.50 6.20
C ASN A 229 6.45 11.79 6.70
N THR A 230 6.74 12.93 6.06
CA THR A 230 6.07 14.21 6.31
C THR A 230 4.57 14.09 6.08
N LEU A 231 4.17 13.51 4.94
CA LEU A 231 2.75 13.31 4.62
C LEU A 231 2.04 12.36 5.60
N LYS A 232 2.73 11.36 6.15
CA LYS A 232 2.18 10.50 7.23
C LYS A 232 1.88 11.30 8.50
N CYS A 233 2.80 12.17 8.92
CA CYS A 233 2.61 13.02 10.10
C CYS A 233 1.46 14.01 9.91
N MET A 234 1.40 14.69 8.77
CA MET A 234 0.30 15.61 8.45
C MET A 234 -1.05 14.91 8.35
N LYS A 235 -1.09 13.69 7.81
CA LYS A 235 -2.31 12.86 7.81
C LYS A 235 -2.75 12.50 9.23
N ALA A 236 -1.82 12.17 10.11
CA ALA A 236 -2.12 11.87 11.51
C ALA A 236 -2.70 13.09 12.25
N GLN A 237 -2.11 14.28 12.05
CA GLN A 237 -2.64 15.55 12.58
C GLN A 237 -4.08 15.78 12.11
N LYS A 238 -4.32 15.68 10.79
CA LYS A 238 -5.65 15.89 10.21
C LYS A 238 -6.69 14.90 10.76
N LYS A 239 -6.33 13.61 10.83
CA LYS A 239 -7.20 12.56 11.36
C LYS A 239 -7.54 12.79 12.84
N PHE A 240 -6.63 13.35 13.62
CA PHE A 240 -6.88 13.71 15.01
C PHE A 240 -7.86 14.89 15.13
N SER A 241 -7.69 15.94 14.32
CA SER A 241 -8.60 17.08 14.28
C SER A 241 -10.02 16.69 13.84
N GLU A 242 -10.16 15.71 12.95
CA GLU A 242 -11.48 15.19 12.52
C GLU A 242 -12.21 14.40 13.63
N LEU A 243 -11.53 14.03 14.72
CA LEU A 243 -12.19 13.46 15.91
C LEU A 243 -12.96 14.52 16.73
N GLU A 244 -12.84 15.81 16.40
CA GLU A 244 -13.56 16.93 17.04
C GLU A 244 -15.05 17.04 16.62
N SER A 245 -15.49 16.28 15.60
CA SER A 245 -16.82 16.37 14.99
C SER A 245 -17.61 15.06 15.05
#